data_AF-A0A6N9V2I0-F1
#
_entry.id   AF-A0A6N9V2I0-F1
#
_cell.length_a   1.000
_cell.length_b   1.000
_cell.length_c   1.000
_cell.angle_alpha   90.00
_cell.angle_beta   90.00
_cell.angle_gamma   90.00
#
_symmetry.space_group_name_H-M   'P 1'
#
loop_
_entity.id
_entity.type
_entity.pdbx_description
1 polymer ?
#
loop_
_entity_poly.entity_id
_entity_poly.type
_entity_poly.pdbx_seq_one_letter_code
_entity_poly.pdbx_strand_id
1 'polypeptide(L)'
;SAGLFEMVVDGGGSLQTYCIDIHNPTQKEARYRETAWDATSLNANKDAGKIRWILQNSYPQVNDLAALASKAGAGALTEKTAAAGTQVAIWRYSDGADVEALDPAA
;
A
#
# COMPACT_ATOMS: atom_id res chain seq x y z
N SER A 1 -11.12 -2.46 2.84
CA SER A 1 -10.85 -2.92 1.46
C SER A 1 -9.39 -2.69 1.14
N ALA A 2 -8.75 -3.59 0.38
CA ALA A 2 -7.40 -3.35 -0.13
C ALA A 2 -7.44 -2.31 -1.26
N GLY A 3 -6.53 -1.34 -1.25
CA GLY A 3 -6.38 -0.38 -2.33
C GLY A 3 -5.77 0.95 -1.90
N LEU A 4 -5.42 1.74 -2.92
CA LEU A 4 -4.95 3.11 -2.78
C LEU A 4 -6.11 4.03 -2.40
N PHE A 5 -5.89 4.96 -1.48
CA PHE A 5 -6.85 6.01 -1.15
C PHE A 5 -6.15 7.37 -1.14
N GLU A 6 -6.94 8.43 -1.28
CA GLU A 6 -6.43 9.80 -1.24
C GLU A 6 -6.65 10.44 0.13
N MET A 7 -5.63 11.13 0.63
CA MET A 7 -5.72 12.00 1.79
C MET A 7 -5.57 13.44 1.35
N VAL A 8 -6.47 14.32 1.79
CA VAL A 8 -6.38 15.76 1.50
C VAL A 8 -5.47 16.42 2.53
N VAL A 9 -4.54 17.25 2.05
CA VAL A 9 -3.60 17.97 2.92
C VAL A 9 -4.18 19.35 3.26
N ASP A 10 -4.19 19.68 4.55
CA ASP A 10 -4.53 21.03 5.01
C ASP A 10 -3.56 22.04 4.37
N GLY A 11 -4.08 22.98 3.59
CA GLY A 11 -3.27 23.92 2.80
C GLY A 11 -3.17 23.58 1.31
N GLY A 12 -3.73 22.45 0.87
CA GLY A 12 -3.91 22.09 -0.54
C GLY A 12 -3.10 20.89 -0.99
N GLY A 13 -3.60 20.20 -2.01
CA GLY A 13 -3.02 18.97 -2.54
C GLY A 13 -3.64 17.71 -1.94
N SER A 14 -3.30 16.57 -2.54
CA SER A 14 -3.70 15.24 -2.08
C SER A 14 -2.50 14.28 -2.10
N LEU A 15 -2.55 13.30 -1.20
CA LEU A 15 -1.56 12.23 -1.10
C LEU A 15 -2.22 10.90 -1.42
N GLN A 16 -1.66 10.20 -2.39
CA GLN A 16 -1.96 8.80 -2.67
C GLN A 16 -1.34 7.92 -1.58
N THR A 17 -2.17 7.26 -0.79
CA THR A 17 -1.80 6.64 0.49
C THR A 17 -2.22 5.18 0.56
N TYR A 18 -1.37 4.35 1.18
CA TYR A 18 -1.64 2.96 1.55
C TYR A 18 -1.69 2.80 3.06
N CYS A 19 -2.48 1.85 3.54
CA CYS A 19 -2.55 1.50 4.96
C CYS A 19 -1.39 0.56 5.33
N ILE A 20 -0.80 0.74 6.50
CA ILE A 20 0.26 -0.14 7.03
C ILE A 20 -0.24 -1.07 8.13
N ASP A 21 -1.54 -1.01 8.44
CA ASP A 21 -2.14 -1.80 9.50
C ASP A 21 -3.50 -2.30 9.02
N ILE A 22 -3.63 -3.61 8.86
CA ILE A 22 -4.88 -4.22 8.38
C ILE A 22 -5.97 -4.26 9.46
N HIS A 23 -5.58 -4.24 10.74
CA HIS A 23 -6.48 -4.37 11.88
C HIS A 23 -7.04 -3.03 12.35
N ASN A 24 -6.33 -1.94 12.05
CA ASN A 24 -6.73 -0.57 12.38
C ASN A 24 -7.09 0.21 11.10
N PRO A 25 -8.33 0.06 10.58
CA PRO A 25 -8.73 0.75 9.37
C PRO A 25 -8.65 2.27 9.55
N THR A 26 -8.24 2.95 8.49
CA THR A 26 -8.28 4.41 8.42
C THR A 26 -9.69 4.92 8.66
N GLN A 27 -9.82 5.87 9.59
CA GLN A 27 -11.07 6.46 10.02
C GLN A 27 -11.46 7.58 9.07
N LYS A 28 -12.72 7.57 8.65
CA LYS A 28 -13.28 8.67 7.87
C LYS A 28 -13.27 9.95 8.72
N GLU A 29 -12.96 11.08 8.08
CA GLU A 29 -12.97 12.43 8.69
C GLU A 29 -11.97 12.65 9.83
N ALA A 30 -11.10 11.67 10.11
CA ALA A 30 -10.00 11.86 11.05
C ALA A 30 -8.88 12.70 10.43
N ARG A 31 -8.29 13.58 11.26
CA ARG A 31 -7.06 14.29 10.89
C ARG A 31 -5.86 13.43 11.24
N TYR A 32 -5.07 13.12 10.23
CA TYR A 32 -3.81 12.39 10.39
C TYR A 32 -2.63 13.36 10.35
N ARG A 33 -1.56 13.01 11.04
CA ARG A 33 -0.31 13.78 11.06
C ARG A 33 0.80 12.93 10.44
N GLU A 34 1.55 13.52 9.53
CA GLU A 34 2.79 12.92 9.05
C GLU A 34 3.79 12.79 10.20
N THR A 35 4.42 11.62 10.31
CA THR A 35 5.43 11.36 11.33
C THR A 35 6.54 10.51 10.71
N ALA A 36 7.74 10.63 11.28
CA ALA A 36 8.85 9.77 10.89
C ALA A 36 8.55 8.30 11.26
N TRP A 37 9.16 7.37 10.51
CA TRP A 37 8.90 5.94 10.66
C TRP A 37 9.27 5.40 12.04
N ASP A 38 10.27 6.00 12.69
CA ASP A 38 10.73 5.66 14.04
C ASP A 38 9.67 5.92 15.12
N ALA A 39 8.71 6.80 14.84
CA ALA A 39 7.56 7.09 15.69
C ALA A 39 6.31 6.25 15.36
N THR A 40 6.44 5.20 14.55
CA THR A 40 5.34 4.29 14.17
C THR A 40 5.63 2.84 14.55
N SER A 41 4.65 1.97 14.36
CA SER A 41 4.83 0.51 14.47
C SER A 41 5.92 -0.05 13.54
N LEU A 42 6.31 0.68 12.49
CA LEU A 42 7.37 0.26 11.58
C LEU A 42 8.77 0.37 12.18
N ASN A 43 8.99 1.14 13.25
CA ASN A 43 10.31 1.31 13.87
C ASN A 43 10.93 -0.03 14.30
N ALA A 44 10.11 -0.88 14.93
CA ALA A 44 10.54 -2.21 15.38
C ALA A 44 10.30 -3.30 14.32
N ASN A 45 9.75 -2.97 13.15
CA ASN A 45 9.47 -3.93 12.11
C ASN A 45 10.76 -4.22 11.30
N LYS A 46 11.28 -5.44 11.45
CA LYS A 46 12.47 -5.94 10.71
C LYS A 46 12.31 -5.90 9.18
N ASP A 47 11.08 -5.90 8.67
CA ASP A 47 10.73 -5.88 7.25
C ASP A 47 10.36 -4.47 6.75
N ALA A 48 10.51 -3.42 7.56
CA ALA A 48 10.24 -2.03 7.17
C ALA A 48 10.95 -1.63 5.86
N GLY A 49 12.19 -2.09 5.64
CA GLY A 49 12.92 -1.87 4.39
C GLY A 49 12.20 -2.45 3.15
N LYS A 50 11.52 -3.59 3.28
CA LYS A 50 10.74 -4.21 2.20
C LYS A 50 9.45 -3.44 1.92
N ILE A 51 8.78 -2.96 2.96
CA ILE A 51 7.59 -2.10 2.82
C ILE A 51 7.97 -0.83 2.06
N ARG A 52 9.09 -0.20 2.41
CA ARG A 52 9.61 0.98 1.67
C ARG A 52 9.89 0.65 0.22
N TRP A 53 10.50 -0.51 -0.04
CA TRP A 53 10.78 -0.95 -1.40
C TRP A 53 9.49 -1.14 -2.22
N ILE A 54 8.45 -1.74 -1.65
CA ILE A 54 7.13 -1.90 -2.31
C ILE A 54 6.56 -0.54 -2.68
N LEU A 55 6.51 0.41 -1.74
CA LEU A 55 6.01 1.77 -1.99
C LEU A 55 6.73 2.47 -3.15
N GLN A 56 8.01 2.15 -3.38
CA GLN A 56 8.83 2.76 -4.44
C GLN A 56 8.77 2.02 -5.78
N ASN A 57 8.43 0.73 -5.78
CA ASN A 57 8.54 -0.15 -6.95
C ASN A 57 7.20 -0.71 -7.43
N SER A 58 6.11 -0.32 -6.78
CA SER A 58 4.74 -0.73 -7.12
C SER A 58 3.88 0.48 -7.51
N TYR A 59 2.61 0.22 -7.82
CA TYR A 59 1.66 1.29 -8.14
C TYR A 59 1.49 2.23 -6.93
N PRO A 60 1.33 3.55 -7.12
CA PRO A 60 1.33 4.30 -8.38
C PRO A 60 2.71 4.79 -8.83
N GLN A 61 3.78 4.59 -8.05
CA GLN A 61 5.13 5.06 -8.40
C GLN A 61 5.65 4.40 -9.68
N VAL A 62 5.30 3.14 -9.89
CA VAL A 62 5.42 2.46 -11.19
C VAL A 62 4.01 2.35 -11.76
N ASN A 63 3.70 3.16 -12.78
CA ASN A 63 2.38 3.15 -13.42
C ASN A 63 2.37 2.45 -14.81
N ASP A 64 3.44 1.72 -15.14
CA ASP A 64 3.41 0.79 -16.27
C ASP A 64 2.80 -0.53 -15.79
N LEU A 65 1.48 -0.64 -15.93
CA LEU A 65 0.71 -1.80 -15.46
C LEU A 65 1.09 -3.10 -16.18
N ALA A 66 1.50 -3.02 -17.45
CA ALA A 66 1.92 -4.19 -18.21
C ALA A 66 3.29 -4.69 -17.72
N ALA A 67 4.23 -3.78 -17.48
CA ALA A 67 5.53 -4.12 -16.90
C ALA A 67 5.39 -4.65 -15.46
N LEU A 68 4.49 -4.05 -14.66
CA LEU A 68 4.18 -4.55 -13.31
C LEU A 68 3.60 -5.96 -13.35
N ALA A 69 2.60 -6.20 -14.19
CA ALA A 69 1.99 -7.52 -14.37
C ALA A 69 3.05 -8.56 -14.74
N SER A 70 3.91 -8.24 -15.71
CA SER A 70 4.99 -9.12 -16.16
C SER A 70 6.00 -9.42 -15.05
N LYS A 71 6.43 -8.41 -14.29
CA LYS A 71 7.37 -8.59 -13.17
C LYS A 71 6.78 -9.38 -12.02
N ALA A 72 5.49 -9.21 -11.76
CA ALA A 72 4.76 -9.91 -10.70
C ALA A 72 4.35 -11.34 -11.11
N GLY A 73 4.43 -11.69 -12.40
CA GLY A 73 3.84 -12.94 -12.92
C GLY A 73 2.30 -12.95 -12.84
N ALA A 74 1.68 -11.78 -12.80
CA ALA A 74 0.24 -11.60 -12.72
C ALA A 74 -0.42 -11.54 -14.10
N GLY A 75 -1.74 -11.70 -14.13
CA GLY A 75 -2.55 -11.40 -15.31
C GLY A 75 -2.58 -9.90 -15.63
N ALA A 76 -3.38 -9.51 -16.62
CA ALA A 76 -3.54 -8.10 -16.96
C ALA A 76 -4.02 -7.28 -15.74
N LEU A 77 -3.26 -6.26 -15.38
CA LEU A 77 -3.58 -5.39 -14.25
C LEU A 77 -4.38 -4.16 -14.72
N THR A 78 -5.31 -3.77 -13.88
CA THR A 78 -5.96 -2.45 -13.88
C THR A 78 -5.35 -1.61 -12.76
N GLU A 79 -5.52 -0.30 -12.77
CA GLU A 79 -5.08 0.56 -11.65
C GLU A 79 -5.66 0.06 -10.30
N LYS A 80 -6.92 -0.39 -10.32
CA LYS A 80 -7.60 -0.94 -9.15
C LYS A 80 -6.94 -2.23 -8.65
N THR A 81 -6.64 -3.18 -9.55
CA THR A 81 -6.04 -4.45 -9.14
C THR A 81 -4.56 -4.29 -8.79
N ALA A 82 -3.82 -3.41 -9.48
CA ALA A 82 -2.45 -3.05 -9.10
C ALA A 82 -2.39 -2.37 -7.72
N ALA A 83 -3.34 -1.46 -7.44
CA ALA A 83 -3.44 -0.84 -6.12
C ALA A 83 -3.79 -1.85 -5.02
N ALA A 84 -4.70 -2.78 -5.30
CA ALA A 84 -5.06 -3.85 -4.36
C ALA A 84 -3.87 -4.78 -4.08
N GLY A 85 -3.16 -5.24 -5.12
CA GLY A 85 -1.97 -6.08 -4.99
C GLY A 85 -0.84 -5.40 -4.22
N THR A 86 -0.64 -4.09 -4.46
CA THR A 86 0.32 -3.29 -3.69
C THR A 86 -0.06 -3.23 -2.20
N GLN A 87 -1.34 -2.99 -1.89
CA GLN A 87 -1.82 -2.96 -0.51
C GLN A 87 -1.66 -4.31 0.20
N VAL A 88 -1.95 -5.42 -0.50
CA VAL A 88 -1.75 -6.79 0.02
C VAL A 88 -0.28 -7.07 0.27
N ALA A 89 0.61 -6.66 -0.64
CA ALA A 89 2.06 -6.81 -0.45
C ALA A 89 2.56 -6.05 0.77
N ILE A 90 2.05 -4.84 1.04
CA ILE A 90 2.35 -4.09 2.26
C ILE A 90 1.92 -4.87 3.50
N TRP A 91 0.67 -5.34 3.55
CA TRP A 91 0.11 -6.08 4.70
C TRP A 91 0.86 -7.38 5.01
N ARG A 92 1.38 -8.07 3.99
CA ARG A 92 2.23 -9.26 4.21
C ARG A 92 3.47 -8.96 5.04
N TYR A 93 4.04 -7.76 4.91
CA TYR A 93 5.27 -7.36 5.63
C TYR A 93 4.99 -6.49 6.86
N SER A 94 3.88 -5.76 6.91
CA SER A 94 3.52 -4.95 8.08
C SER A 94 2.88 -5.77 9.19
N ASP A 95 1.95 -6.66 8.83
CA ASP A 95 1.07 -7.36 9.78
C ASP A 95 1.36 -8.88 9.82
N GLY A 96 2.25 -9.37 8.95
CA GLY A 96 2.44 -10.81 8.73
C GLY A 96 1.16 -11.49 8.21
N ALA A 97 0.26 -10.69 7.63
CA ALA A 97 -1.08 -11.14 7.31
C ALA A 97 -1.02 -12.15 6.16
N ASP A 98 -1.62 -13.32 6.40
CA ASP A 98 -1.86 -14.33 5.37
C ASP A 98 -3.12 -13.92 4.59
N VAL A 99 -2.96 -12.85 3.80
CA VAL A 99 -4.05 -12.29 3.01
C VAL A 99 -4.12 -13.07 1.70
N GLU A 100 -5.10 -13.97 1.61
CA GLU A 100 -5.54 -14.51 0.33
C GLU A 100 -6.23 -13.37 -0.43
N ALA A 101 -5.69 -13.02 -1.59
CA ALA A 101 -6.38 -12.15 -2.50
C ALA A 101 -7.66 -12.86 -2.96
N LEU A 102 -8.82 -12.28 -2.65
CA LEU A 102 -10.12 -12.78 -3.13
C LEU A 102 -10.19 -12.83 -4.66
N ASP A 103 -9.31 -12.07 -5.33
CA ASP A 103 -9.07 -12.15 -6.77
C ASP A 103 -7.66 -12.75 -7.00
N PRO A 104 -7.54 -13.94 -7.62
CA PRO A 104 -6.25 -14.56 -7.90
C PRO A 104 -5.38 -13.77 -8.89
N ALA A 105 -5.91 -12.72 -9.51
CA ALA A 105 -5.17 -11.80 -10.38
C ALA A 105 -4.60 -10.55 -9.64
N ALA A 106 -4.84 -10.40 -8.34
CA ALA A 106 -4.33 -9.29 -7.52
C ALA A 106 -3.06 -9.64 -6.73
#